data_AF-A0A7R9TT29-F1
#
_entry.id   AF-A0A7R9TT29-F1
#
_cell.length_a   1.000
_cell.length_b   1.000
_cell.length_c   1.000
_cell.angle_alpha   90.00
_cell.angle_beta   90.00
_cell.angle_gamma   90.00
#
_symmetry.space_group_name_H-M   'P 1'
#
loop_
_entity.id
_entity.type
_entity.pdbx_description
1 polymer ?
#
loop_
_entity_poly.entity_id
_entity_poly.type
_entity_poly.pdbx_seq_one_letter_code
_entity_poly.pdbx_strand_id
1 'polypeptide(L)'
;GDDGDGKKGKKGADWNESKRVAPVTTVSNDALTSSIESQYGMTDRGRELLTRGLVTRRVGEAESDKPKRLYFVSGGAKKLLSADARGGGGGLQVVAAGVKAFERQTAPGAKCDYRATQEGLDVLLPHLTKQVVRASKREIESVLCRQQGQPISAQASSANLLRPVDAPEGCWEKDTLAAMRKVTSGCVVLVARVRDVGHASDERDRKKAKKEKKEKKEK
;
A
#
# COMPACT_ATOMS: atom_id res chain seq x y z
N GLY A 1 67.80 12.21 19.03
CA GLY A 1 67.06 13.02 18.05
C GLY A 1 66.06 12.09 17.42
N ASP A 2 64.85 12.12 17.97
CA ASP A 2 63.65 11.52 17.40
C ASP A 2 63.17 12.38 16.24
N ASP A 3 62.47 11.77 15.28
CA ASP A 3 61.47 12.36 14.36
C ASP A 3 61.36 11.52 13.07
N GLY A 4 60.65 10.40 13.19
CA GLY A 4 60.06 9.69 12.07
C GLY A 4 58.72 10.32 11.68
N ASP A 5 58.68 11.05 10.56
CA ASP A 5 57.48 11.71 10.04
C ASP A 5 56.44 10.70 9.52
N GLY A 6 55.46 10.41 10.38
CA GLY A 6 54.34 9.53 10.11
C GLY A 6 53.26 10.18 9.25
N LYS A 7 53.33 9.95 7.93
CA LYS A 7 52.18 10.13 7.01
C LYS A 7 51.01 9.21 7.38
N LYS A 8 50.08 9.63 8.23
CA LYS A 8 48.73 9.03 8.32
C LYS A 8 47.67 10.07 8.70
N GLY A 9 46.60 10.17 7.89
CA GLY A 9 45.32 10.73 8.40
C GLY A 9 44.36 11.41 7.42
N LYS A 10 44.76 11.84 6.22
CA LYS A 10 43.90 12.72 5.39
C LYS A 10 43.01 12.05 4.33
N LYS A 11 43.02 10.72 4.16
CA LYS A 11 42.19 10.05 3.13
C LYS A 11 40.80 9.60 3.60
N GLY A 12 40.49 9.71 4.88
CA GLY A 12 39.20 9.26 5.44
C GLY A 12 38.12 10.35 5.51
N ALA A 13 38.50 11.63 5.62
CA ALA A 13 37.55 12.74 5.76
C ALA A 13 36.80 13.05 4.45
N ASP A 14 37.49 12.96 3.31
CA ASP A 14 36.95 13.32 1.99
C ASP A 14 35.86 12.34 1.48
N TRP A 15 35.93 11.08 1.94
CA TRP A 15 34.92 10.07 1.62
C TRP A 15 33.57 10.36 2.31
N ASN A 16 33.62 11.06 3.44
CA ASN A 16 32.47 11.35 4.29
C ASN A 16 31.64 12.56 3.82
N GLU A 17 32.14 13.36 2.88
CA GLU A 17 31.45 14.55 2.38
C GLU A 17 30.83 14.28 1.00
N SER A 18 31.53 13.55 0.13
CA SER A 18 31.11 13.18 -1.23
C SER A 18 30.13 12.00 -1.32
N LYS A 19 29.97 11.20 -0.25
CA LYS A 19 29.05 10.04 -0.19
C LYS A 19 28.01 10.13 0.92
N ARG A 20 27.70 11.34 1.42
CA ARG A 20 26.66 11.50 2.42
C ARG A 20 25.32 11.00 1.89
N VAL A 21 24.82 9.96 2.54
CA VAL A 21 23.46 9.49 2.31
C VAL A 21 22.51 10.59 2.76
N ALA A 22 21.63 11.03 1.86
CA ALA A 22 20.63 12.05 2.12
C ALA A 22 19.88 11.79 3.45
N PRO A 23 19.68 12.79 4.31
CA PRO A 23 19.10 12.59 5.63
C PRO A 23 17.65 12.11 5.54
N VAL A 24 17.26 11.30 6.53
CA VAL A 24 15.86 10.91 6.73
C VAL A 24 15.25 11.83 7.77
N THR A 25 14.14 12.45 7.43
CA THR A 25 13.49 13.47 8.25
C THR A 25 12.02 13.18 8.41
N THR A 26 11.44 13.62 9.52
CA THR A 26 10.01 13.47 9.77
C THR A 26 9.18 14.28 8.79
N VAL A 27 8.02 13.73 8.43
CA VAL A 27 6.98 14.44 7.68
C VAL A 27 5.96 14.96 8.69
N SER A 28 5.74 16.27 8.68
CA SER A 28 4.82 16.99 9.58
C SER A 28 3.80 17.83 8.80
N ASN A 29 3.56 17.50 7.53
CA ASN A 29 2.64 18.23 6.66
C ASN A 29 1.21 17.63 6.78
N ASP A 30 0.35 18.31 7.54
CA ASP A 30 -1.02 17.86 7.79
C ASP A 30 -1.90 17.88 6.53
N ALA A 31 -1.66 18.81 5.60
CA ALA A 31 -2.39 18.87 4.34
C ALA A 31 -2.09 17.64 3.47
N LEU A 32 -0.83 17.18 3.48
CA LEU A 32 -0.40 15.97 2.80
C LEU A 32 -1.08 14.73 3.40
N THR A 33 -1.05 14.55 4.73
CA THR A 33 -1.68 13.39 5.37
C THR A 33 -3.19 13.40 5.19
N SER A 34 -3.83 14.58 5.27
CA SER A 34 -5.26 14.76 5.01
C SER A 34 -5.65 14.42 3.57
N SER A 35 -4.81 14.78 2.59
CA SER A 35 -5.03 14.42 1.18
C SER A 35 -4.97 12.91 0.97
N ILE A 36 -4.00 12.22 1.59
CA ILE A 36 -3.87 10.75 1.54
C ILE A 36 -5.08 10.09 2.21
N GLU A 37 -5.48 10.54 3.40
CA GLU A 37 -6.65 10.01 4.11
C GLU A 37 -7.94 10.20 3.29
N SER A 38 -8.13 11.39 2.68
CA SER A 38 -9.30 11.67 1.85
C SER A 38 -9.39 10.71 0.64
N GLN A 39 -8.26 10.48 -0.03
CA GLN A 39 -8.17 9.62 -1.22
C GLN A 39 -8.42 8.15 -0.87
N TYR A 40 -7.68 7.60 0.09
CA TYR A 40 -7.66 6.17 0.36
C TYR A 40 -8.62 5.72 1.44
N GLY A 41 -9.11 6.64 2.29
CA GLY A 41 -9.88 6.32 3.48
C GLY A 41 -9.09 5.46 4.47
N MET A 42 -9.02 5.86 5.74
CA MET A 42 -8.21 5.14 6.72
C MET A 42 -9.05 4.78 7.95
N THR A 43 -8.85 3.57 8.47
CA THR A 43 -9.23 3.22 9.84
C THR A 43 -8.46 4.07 10.85
N ASP A 44 -8.91 4.14 12.11
CA ASP A 44 -8.22 4.89 13.17
C ASP A 44 -6.74 4.53 13.30
N ARG A 45 -6.44 3.24 13.27
CA ARG A 45 -5.06 2.73 13.29
C ARG A 45 -4.27 3.12 12.04
N GLY A 46 -4.90 3.20 10.88
CA GLY A 46 -4.29 3.73 9.66
C GLY A 46 -3.92 5.21 9.78
N ARG A 47 -4.79 6.02 10.39
CA ARG A 47 -4.52 7.44 10.65
C ARG A 47 -3.37 7.64 11.62
N GLU A 48 -3.30 6.80 12.65
CA GLU A 48 -2.17 6.74 13.56
C GLU A 48 -0.85 6.41 12.82
N LEU A 49 -0.87 5.46 11.88
CA LEU A 49 0.31 5.13 11.07
C LEU A 49 0.78 6.33 10.22
N LEU A 50 -0.15 7.08 9.60
CA LEU A 50 0.19 8.27 8.81
C LEU A 50 0.84 9.35 9.69
N THR A 51 0.26 9.64 10.85
CA THR A 51 0.73 10.70 11.75
C THR A 51 2.02 10.33 12.47
N ARG A 52 2.15 9.09 12.96
CA ARG A 52 3.26 8.65 13.81
C ARG A 52 4.37 7.90 13.08
N GLY A 53 4.16 7.49 11.83
CA GLY A 53 5.08 6.61 11.11
C GLY A 53 5.78 7.24 9.90
N LEU A 54 5.29 8.37 9.38
CA LEU A 54 5.80 8.92 8.12
C LEU A 54 7.12 9.69 8.28
N VAL A 55 8.08 9.30 7.42
CA VAL A 55 9.36 9.98 7.19
C VAL A 55 9.64 10.09 5.69
N THR A 56 10.60 10.93 5.33
CA THR A 56 11.08 11.09 3.95
C THR A 56 12.60 11.15 3.93
N ARG A 57 13.20 10.77 2.79
CA ARG A 57 14.61 11.04 2.49
C ARG A 57 14.69 12.30 1.63
N ARG A 58 15.29 13.38 2.15
CA ARG A 58 15.35 14.67 1.46
C ARG A 58 16.56 14.80 0.54
N VAL A 59 16.34 15.10 -0.73
CA VAL A 59 17.39 15.52 -1.67
C VAL A 59 17.17 17.00 -2.02
N GLY A 60 17.70 17.90 -1.17
CA GLY A 60 17.60 19.35 -1.35
C GLY A 60 16.35 20.02 -0.74
N GLU A 61 16.32 21.36 -0.76
CA GLU A 61 15.26 22.17 -0.13
C GLU A 61 13.90 22.05 -0.83
N ALA A 62 13.88 21.88 -2.16
CA ALA A 62 12.64 21.76 -2.95
C ALA A 62 11.80 20.50 -2.65
N GLU A 63 12.34 19.52 -1.91
CA GLU A 63 11.62 18.32 -1.49
C GLU A 63 10.98 18.44 -0.09
N SER A 64 11.00 19.62 0.54
CA SER A 64 10.42 19.83 1.88
C SER A 64 8.91 19.62 1.92
N ASP A 65 8.19 20.20 0.95
CA ASP A 65 6.73 20.33 1.05
C ASP A 65 5.99 19.17 0.40
N LYS A 66 6.54 18.68 -0.72
CA LYS A 66 6.03 17.52 -1.46
C LYS A 66 7.14 16.51 -1.68
N PRO A 67 7.53 15.70 -0.69
CA PRO A 67 8.57 14.72 -0.88
C PRO A 67 8.34 13.76 -2.05
N LYS A 68 9.41 13.25 -2.67
CA LYS A 68 9.28 12.27 -3.76
C LYS A 68 8.70 10.94 -3.28
N ARG A 69 9.08 10.52 -2.07
CA ARG A 69 8.71 9.24 -1.45
C ARG A 69 8.46 9.43 0.03
N LEU A 70 7.48 8.70 0.54
CA LEU A 70 7.14 8.65 1.96
C LEU A 70 7.35 7.22 2.45
N TYR A 71 7.99 7.08 3.60
CA TYR A 71 8.30 5.79 4.20
C TYR A 71 7.61 5.65 5.54
N PHE A 72 7.14 4.44 5.85
CA PHE A 72 6.77 4.06 7.20
C PHE A 72 7.96 3.54 7.97
N VAL A 73 8.12 4.08 9.18
CA VAL A 73 8.98 3.55 10.22
C VAL A 73 8.14 3.31 11.48
N SER A 74 8.67 2.52 12.42
CA SER A 74 8.03 2.37 13.73
C SER A 74 8.03 3.71 14.48
N GLY A 75 7.08 3.89 15.40
CA GLY A 75 7.03 5.11 16.22
C GLY A 75 8.30 5.31 17.06
N GLY A 76 8.95 4.23 17.51
CA GLY A 76 10.25 4.28 18.19
C GLY A 76 11.37 4.78 17.26
N ALA A 77 11.43 4.26 16.04
CA ALA A 77 12.39 4.74 15.03
C ALA A 77 12.13 6.21 14.66
N LYS A 78 10.88 6.64 14.51
CA LYS A 78 10.56 8.06 14.27
C LYS A 78 11.06 8.94 15.42
N LYS A 79 10.86 8.53 16.68
CA LYS A 79 11.38 9.27 17.85
C LYS A 79 12.91 9.38 17.84
N LEU A 80 13.63 8.31 17.47
CA LEU A 80 15.10 8.35 17.34
C LEU A 80 15.54 9.29 16.21
N LEU A 81 14.83 9.27 15.08
CA LEU A 81 15.11 10.18 13.95
C LEU A 81 14.81 11.65 14.30
N SER A 82 13.83 11.88 15.19
CA SER A 82 13.50 13.20 15.74
C SER A 82 14.38 13.62 16.91
N ALA A 83 15.20 12.74 17.48
CA ALA A 83 16.03 13.06 18.63
C ALA A 83 17.18 13.97 18.19
N ASP A 84 17.33 15.09 18.91
CA ASP A 84 18.22 16.17 18.53
C ASP A 84 19.64 15.90 19.05
N ALA A 85 20.56 15.67 18.12
CA ALA A 85 21.98 15.93 18.33
C ALA A 85 22.49 16.63 17.06
N ARG A 86 22.30 17.95 17.02
CA ARG A 86 22.86 18.86 16.01
C ARG A 86 22.54 18.47 14.55
N GLY A 87 21.26 18.36 14.19
CA GLY A 87 20.84 18.39 12.77
C GLY A 87 20.05 17.18 12.24
N GLY A 88 19.13 16.63 13.03
CA GLY A 88 18.15 15.63 12.55
C GLY A 88 18.73 14.22 12.39
N GLY A 89 18.51 13.38 13.41
CA GLY A 89 18.92 11.98 13.44
C GLY A 89 20.12 11.67 14.34
N GLY A 90 20.59 12.62 15.15
CA GLY A 90 21.69 12.42 16.10
C GLY A 90 23.01 11.93 15.48
N GLY A 91 23.29 12.30 14.21
CA GLY A 91 24.45 11.81 13.47
C GLY A 91 24.30 10.41 12.88
N LEU A 92 23.12 9.77 12.99
CA LEU A 92 22.85 8.47 12.39
C LEU A 92 22.74 8.58 10.87
N GLN A 93 23.60 7.84 10.18
CA GLN A 93 23.49 7.67 8.73
C GLN A 93 22.49 6.56 8.40
N VAL A 94 21.25 6.95 8.08
CA VAL A 94 20.19 6.01 7.74
C VAL A 94 20.35 5.51 6.31
N VAL A 95 20.85 4.28 6.16
CA VAL A 95 21.05 3.63 4.85
C VAL A 95 19.71 3.21 4.22
N ALA A 96 18.75 2.73 5.03
CA ALA A 96 17.41 2.33 4.59
C ALA A 96 16.32 2.96 5.48
N ALA A 97 15.34 3.65 4.87
CA ALA A 97 14.39 4.53 5.56
C ALA A 97 13.08 3.85 6.00
N GLY A 98 13.03 2.51 6.03
CA GLY A 98 11.82 1.74 6.32
C GLY A 98 11.07 1.29 5.05
N VAL A 99 9.76 1.06 5.18
CA VAL A 99 8.91 0.57 4.08
C VAL A 99 8.46 1.76 3.25
N LYS A 100 8.71 1.76 1.94
CA LYS A 100 8.22 2.80 1.04
C LYS A 100 6.70 2.70 0.92
N ALA A 101 6.00 3.60 1.59
CA ALA A 101 4.55 3.58 1.70
C ALA A 101 3.88 4.21 0.49
N PHE A 102 4.37 5.40 0.14
CA PHE A 102 3.81 6.22 -0.93
C PHE A 102 4.91 6.83 -1.79
N GLU A 103 4.57 7.12 -3.03
CA GLU A 103 5.40 7.91 -3.92
C GLU A 103 4.55 8.95 -4.64
N ARG A 104 5.19 10.03 -5.08
CA ARG A 104 4.51 11.08 -5.83
C ARG A 104 3.92 10.50 -7.11
N GLN A 105 2.65 10.81 -7.38
CA GLN A 105 2.00 10.48 -8.64
C GLN A 105 1.79 11.72 -9.50
N THR A 106 1.74 11.52 -10.80
CA THR A 106 1.51 12.56 -11.81
C THR A 106 0.34 12.21 -12.74
N ALA A 107 -0.50 11.26 -12.33
CA ALA A 107 -1.63 10.80 -13.14
C ALA A 107 -2.62 11.97 -13.37
N PRO A 108 -3.04 12.24 -14.62
CA PRO A 108 -4.00 13.29 -14.91
C PRO A 108 -5.30 13.12 -14.11
N GLY A 109 -5.80 14.21 -13.53
CA GLY A 109 -7.03 14.21 -12.73
C GLY A 109 -6.92 13.62 -11.33
N ALA A 110 -5.72 13.17 -10.90
CA ALA A 110 -5.51 12.75 -9.53
C ALA A 110 -5.69 13.92 -8.55
N LYS A 111 -6.57 13.75 -7.54
CA LYS A 111 -6.77 14.75 -6.48
C LYS A 111 -5.77 14.64 -5.33
N CYS A 112 -5.05 13.54 -5.26
CA CYS A 112 -4.01 13.30 -4.27
C CYS A 112 -2.65 13.20 -4.95
N ASP A 113 -1.67 13.95 -4.45
CA ASP A 113 -0.30 13.99 -5.00
C ASP A 113 0.46 12.66 -4.82
N TYR A 114 -0.09 11.70 -4.06
CA TYR A 114 0.58 10.45 -3.71
C TYR A 114 -0.20 9.21 -4.13
N ARG A 115 0.53 8.24 -4.67
CA ARG A 115 0.05 6.87 -4.85
C ARG A 115 0.65 5.92 -3.83
N ALA A 116 -0.16 4.96 -3.36
CA ALA A 116 0.37 3.84 -2.59
C ALA A 116 1.36 3.05 -3.46
N THR A 117 2.45 2.57 -2.86
CA THR A 117 3.39 1.69 -3.56
C THR A 117 3.11 0.23 -3.22
N GLN A 118 3.53 -0.69 -4.10
CA GLN A 118 3.37 -2.12 -3.88
C GLN A 118 4.03 -2.59 -2.58
N GLU A 119 5.22 -2.07 -2.25
CA GLU A 119 5.94 -2.36 -1.00
C GLU A 119 5.16 -1.91 0.24
N GLY A 120 4.37 -0.84 0.12
CA GLY A 120 3.57 -0.29 1.21
C GLY A 120 2.24 -1.02 1.43
N LEU A 121 1.78 -1.83 0.48
CA LEU A 121 0.44 -2.43 0.53
C LEU A 121 0.27 -3.40 1.68
N ASP A 122 1.29 -4.16 2.06
CA ASP A 122 1.19 -5.10 3.19
C ASP A 122 0.87 -4.37 4.51
N VAL A 123 1.36 -3.15 4.67
CA VAL A 123 1.08 -2.28 5.82
C VAL A 123 -0.23 -1.52 5.63
N LEU A 124 -0.50 -0.99 4.43
CA LEU A 124 -1.64 -0.12 4.17
C LEU A 124 -2.96 -0.87 4.05
N LEU A 125 -2.98 -2.00 3.33
CA LEU A 125 -4.20 -2.67 2.88
C LEU A 125 -5.18 -3.03 4.01
N PRO A 126 -4.75 -3.50 5.20
CA PRO A 126 -5.66 -3.74 6.32
C PRO A 126 -6.37 -2.48 6.84
N HIS A 127 -5.87 -1.29 6.50
CA HIS A 127 -6.36 -0.01 7.00
C HIS A 127 -7.10 0.83 5.96
N LEU A 128 -7.04 0.47 4.67
CA LEU A 128 -7.69 1.20 3.58
C LEU A 128 -9.21 0.95 3.57
N THR A 129 -10.01 2.01 3.44
CA THR A 129 -11.47 1.93 3.34
C THR A 129 -12.05 2.40 2.01
N LYS A 130 -11.23 3.06 1.17
CA LYS A 130 -11.53 3.47 -0.21
C LYS A 130 -10.44 2.98 -1.16
N GLN A 131 -10.67 3.14 -2.46
CA GLN A 131 -9.72 2.79 -3.52
C GLN A 131 -9.28 1.31 -3.51
N VAL A 132 -10.05 0.43 -2.87
CA VAL A 132 -9.85 -1.01 -2.90
C VAL A 132 -10.94 -1.63 -3.77
N VAL A 133 -10.54 -2.19 -4.91
CA VAL A 133 -11.43 -2.94 -5.78
C VAL A 133 -11.13 -4.42 -5.60
N ARG A 134 -12.14 -5.16 -5.15
CA ARG A 134 -12.02 -6.61 -4.96
C ARG A 134 -12.55 -7.31 -6.19
N ALA A 135 -11.66 -7.95 -6.94
CA ALA A 135 -11.99 -8.64 -8.18
C ALA A 135 -11.92 -10.16 -8.01
N SER A 136 -12.80 -10.87 -8.69
CA SER A 136 -12.74 -12.32 -8.82
C SER A 136 -11.54 -12.76 -9.67
N LYS A 137 -11.15 -14.03 -9.56
CA LYS A 137 -10.09 -14.62 -10.39
C LYS A 137 -10.32 -14.36 -11.89
N ARG A 138 -11.57 -14.48 -12.36
CA ARG A 138 -11.93 -14.28 -13.78
C ARG A 138 -11.75 -12.83 -14.23
N GLU A 139 -12.13 -11.89 -13.37
CA GLU A 139 -11.97 -10.46 -13.66
C GLU A 139 -10.49 -10.09 -13.73
N ILE A 140 -9.66 -10.64 -12.84
CA ILE A 140 -8.21 -10.47 -12.87
C ILE A 140 -7.61 -11.08 -14.14
N GLU A 141 -7.96 -12.31 -14.48
CA GLU A 141 -7.50 -12.97 -15.71
C GLU A 141 -7.82 -12.14 -16.95
N SER A 142 -9.05 -11.64 -17.06
CA SER A 142 -9.46 -10.81 -18.20
C SER A 142 -8.69 -9.49 -18.28
N VAL A 143 -8.45 -8.81 -17.14
CA VAL A 143 -7.63 -7.60 -17.10
C VAL A 143 -6.20 -7.90 -17.56
N LEU A 144 -5.61 -9.01 -17.12
CA LEU A 144 -4.26 -9.41 -17.48
C LEU A 144 -4.15 -9.81 -18.96
N CYS A 145 -5.07 -10.61 -19.49
CA CYS A 145 -5.11 -10.97 -20.91
C CYS A 145 -5.20 -9.71 -21.79
N ARG A 146 -6.09 -8.77 -21.44
CA ARG A 146 -6.22 -7.49 -22.17
C ARG A 146 -4.93 -6.67 -22.15
N GLN A 147 -4.23 -6.60 -21.01
CA GLN A 147 -2.96 -5.88 -20.89
C GLN A 147 -1.84 -6.52 -21.73
N GLN A 148 -1.88 -7.84 -21.91
CA GLN A 148 -0.90 -8.58 -22.70
C GLN A 148 -1.27 -8.70 -24.18
N GLY A 149 -2.38 -8.09 -24.62
CA GLY A 149 -2.89 -8.23 -25.98
C GLY A 149 -3.34 -9.66 -26.33
N GLN A 150 -3.55 -10.51 -25.32
CA GLN A 150 -3.95 -11.89 -25.49
C GLN A 150 -5.49 -12.00 -25.56
N PRO A 151 -6.01 -12.93 -26.39
CA PRO A 151 -7.42 -13.25 -26.34
C PRO A 151 -7.78 -13.82 -24.97
N ILE A 152 -8.97 -13.46 -24.48
CA ILE A 152 -9.53 -14.04 -23.25
C ILE A 152 -9.64 -15.57 -23.45
N SER A 153 -9.24 -16.36 -22.45
CA SER A 153 -9.24 -17.82 -22.56
C SER A 153 -10.63 -18.36 -22.91
N ALA A 154 -10.68 -19.48 -23.66
CA ALA A 154 -11.94 -20.14 -24.02
C ALA A 154 -12.77 -20.53 -22.78
N GLN A 155 -12.11 -20.77 -21.64
CA GLN A 155 -12.76 -21.07 -20.36
C GLN A 155 -13.34 -19.83 -19.69
N ALA A 156 -12.70 -18.66 -19.82
CA ALA A 156 -13.22 -17.38 -19.35
C ALA A 156 -14.34 -16.84 -20.28
N SER A 157 -14.30 -17.13 -21.57
CA SER A 157 -15.34 -16.72 -22.54
C SER A 157 -16.56 -17.65 -22.58
N SER A 158 -16.40 -18.96 -22.34
CA SER A 158 -17.49 -19.95 -22.41
C SER A 158 -18.23 -20.18 -21.09
N ALA A 159 -17.71 -19.68 -19.97
CA ALA A 159 -18.42 -19.77 -18.69
C ALA A 159 -19.61 -18.80 -18.68
N ASN A 160 -20.76 -19.32 -19.09
CA ASN A 160 -22.08 -18.70 -19.20
C ASN A 160 -22.34 -17.59 -18.17
N LEU A 161 -22.98 -16.52 -18.67
CA LEU A 161 -23.30 -15.23 -18.06
C LEU A 161 -24.21 -15.26 -16.82
N LEU A 162 -24.53 -16.45 -16.30
CA LEU A 162 -25.24 -16.65 -15.05
C LEU A 162 -24.23 -17.18 -14.03
N ARG A 163 -23.76 -16.27 -13.19
CA ARG A 163 -23.05 -16.63 -11.96
C ARG A 163 -23.89 -17.66 -11.17
N PRO A 164 -23.25 -18.60 -10.46
CA PRO A 164 -23.91 -19.21 -9.31
C PRO A 164 -24.46 -18.09 -8.41
N VAL A 165 -25.71 -18.18 -7.95
CA VAL A 165 -26.33 -17.18 -7.06
C VAL A 165 -25.43 -16.81 -5.86
N ASP A 166 -24.57 -17.75 -5.48
CA ASP A 166 -23.66 -17.65 -4.33
C ASP A 166 -22.27 -17.09 -4.68
N ALA A 167 -22.03 -16.67 -5.93
CA ALA A 167 -20.74 -16.12 -6.33
C ALA A 167 -20.60 -14.67 -5.84
N PRO A 168 -19.54 -14.33 -5.07
CA PRO A 168 -19.38 -13.01 -4.47
C PRO A 168 -19.43 -11.89 -5.55
N GLU A 169 -20.11 -10.77 -5.27
CA GLU A 169 -20.21 -9.61 -6.17
C GLU A 169 -18.85 -9.18 -6.74
N GLY A 170 -18.67 -9.26 -8.07
CA GLY A 170 -17.46 -8.84 -8.76
C GLY A 170 -17.42 -7.34 -9.08
N CYS A 171 -16.28 -6.86 -9.55
CA CYS A 171 -16.10 -5.46 -9.92
C CYS A 171 -16.84 -5.00 -11.20
N TRP A 172 -17.38 -5.93 -11.99
CA TRP A 172 -18.16 -5.61 -13.19
C TRP A 172 -19.69 -5.60 -12.99
N GLU A 173 -20.16 -5.74 -11.76
CA GLU A 173 -21.59 -5.61 -11.47
C GLU A 173 -22.11 -4.20 -11.78
N LYS A 174 -23.37 -4.09 -12.18
CA LYS A 174 -23.99 -2.81 -12.55
C LYS A 174 -23.80 -1.75 -11.46
N ASP A 175 -24.04 -2.12 -10.20
CA ASP A 175 -23.93 -1.21 -9.07
C ASP A 175 -22.48 -0.88 -8.74
N THR A 176 -21.57 -1.85 -8.87
CA THR A 176 -20.13 -1.62 -8.71
C THR A 176 -19.59 -0.72 -9.82
N LEU A 177 -19.99 -0.91 -11.06
CA LEU A 177 -19.63 -0.03 -12.18
C LEU A 177 -20.20 1.38 -11.98
N ALA A 178 -21.43 1.50 -11.49
CA ALA A 178 -22.03 2.80 -11.16
C ALA A 178 -21.27 3.49 -10.02
N ALA A 179 -20.81 2.74 -9.01
CA ALA A 179 -19.97 3.25 -7.94
C ALA A 179 -18.58 3.66 -8.46
N MET A 180 -17.93 2.83 -9.27
CA MET A 180 -16.61 3.09 -9.87
C MET A 180 -16.60 4.37 -10.72
N ARG A 181 -17.69 4.67 -11.44
CA ARG A 181 -17.83 5.93 -12.20
C ARG A 181 -17.83 7.20 -11.33
N LYS A 182 -18.11 7.07 -10.03
CA LYS A 182 -18.12 8.18 -9.07
C LYS A 182 -16.80 8.28 -8.28
N VAL A 183 -15.88 7.34 -8.47
CA VAL A 183 -14.60 7.31 -7.73
C VAL A 183 -13.68 8.40 -8.26
N THR A 184 -12.87 8.96 -7.35
CA THR A 184 -11.86 9.95 -7.70
C THR A 184 -10.70 9.29 -8.45
N SER A 185 -10.32 9.86 -9.60
CA SER A 185 -9.17 9.43 -10.39
C SER A 185 -7.90 9.36 -9.55
N GLY A 186 -7.04 8.39 -9.85
CA GLY A 186 -5.79 8.16 -9.13
C GLY A 186 -5.48 6.68 -9.02
N CYS A 187 -4.66 6.34 -8.02
CA CYS A 187 -4.28 4.96 -7.74
C CYS A 187 -5.42 4.19 -7.08
N VAL A 188 -5.67 3.00 -7.62
CA VAL A 188 -6.63 2.01 -7.12
C VAL A 188 -5.85 0.73 -6.79
N VAL A 189 -6.17 0.11 -5.67
CA VAL A 189 -5.64 -1.18 -5.24
C VAL A 189 -6.59 -2.28 -5.69
N LEU A 190 -6.14 -3.10 -6.64
CA LEU A 190 -6.88 -4.28 -7.08
C LEU A 190 -6.49 -5.47 -6.22
N VAL A 191 -7.46 -6.04 -5.50
CA VAL A 191 -7.25 -7.18 -4.59
C VAL A 191 -8.01 -8.39 -5.11
N ALA A 192 -7.31 -9.53 -5.23
CA ALA A 192 -7.95 -10.79 -5.54
C ALA A 192 -8.88 -11.21 -4.40
N ARG A 193 -10.15 -11.51 -4.71
CA ARG A 193 -11.01 -12.26 -3.80
C ARG A 193 -10.56 -13.72 -3.80
N VAL A 194 -9.73 -14.07 -2.82
CA VAL A 194 -9.51 -15.47 -2.46
C VAL A 194 -10.72 -15.90 -1.64
N ARG A 195 -11.35 -17.03 -2.02
CA ARG A 195 -12.37 -17.64 -1.17
C ARG A 195 -11.67 -18.13 0.10
N ASP A 196 -12.15 -17.75 1.27
CA ASP A 196 -11.89 -18.55 2.47
C ASP A 196 -12.59 -19.89 2.26
N VAL A 197 -11.84 -20.89 1.83
CA VAL A 197 -12.29 -22.29 1.71
C VAL A 197 -12.51 -22.95 3.10
N GLY A 198 -12.58 -22.17 4.18
CA GLY A 198 -12.45 -22.69 5.55
C GLY A 198 -13.66 -22.61 6.48
N HIS A 199 -14.80 -22.03 6.12
CA HIS A 199 -15.93 -21.96 7.08
C HIS A 199 -17.34 -21.92 6.49
N ALA A 200 -17.51 -21.46 5.25
CA ALA A 200 -18.85 -21.27 4.67
C ALA A 200 -19.47 -22.53 4.04
N SER A 201 -18.69 -23.60 3.79
CA SER A 201 -19.22 -24.90 3.38
C SER A 201 -19.83 -25.64 4.57
N ASP A 202 -19.14 -25.61 5.71
CA ASP A 202 -19.48 -26.44 6.86
C ASP A 202 -20.81 -26.06 7.53
N GLU A 203 -21.18 -24.76 7.54
CA GLU A 203 -22.47 -24.33 8.07
C GLU A 203 -23.65 -24.63 7.11
N ARG A 204 -23.40 -24.59 5.80
CA ARG A 204 -24.42 -24.87 4.76
C ARG A 204 -24.67 -26.37 4.62
N ASP A 205 -23.62 -27.18 4.68
CA ASP A 205 -23.72 -28.63 4.66
C ASP A 205 -24.45 -29.14 5.92
N ARG A 206 -24.21 -28.52 7.08
CA ARG A 206 -24.98 -28.77 8.31
C ARG A 206 -26.46 -28.38 8.18
N LYS A 207 -26.80 -27.23 7.57
CA LYS A 207 -28.20 -26.81 7.36
C LYS A 207 -28.93 -27.71 6.36
N LYS A 208 -28.26 -28.15 5.29
CA LYS A 208 -28.81 -29.05 4.28
C LYS A 208 -29.06 -30.45 4.86
N ALA A 209 -28.09 -31.00 5.60
CA ALA A 209 -28.24 -32.28 6.31
C ALA A 209 -29.37 -32.23 7.36
N LYS A 210 -29.56 -31.10 8.04
CA LYS A 210 -30.65 -30.94 9.03
C LYS A 210 -32.03 -30.87 8.37
N LYS A 211 -32.14 -30.30 7.17
CA LYS A 211 -33.39 -30.23 6.39
C LYS A 211 -33.78 -31.61 5.83
N GLU A 212 -32.84 -32.33 5.23
CA GLU A 212 -33.08 -33.69 4.70
C GLU A 212 -33.45 -34.69 5.81
N LYS A 213 -32.87 -34.55 7.00
CA LYS A 213 -33.21 -35.40 8.16
C LYS A 213 -34.59 -35.09 8.74
N LYS A 214 -35.09 -33.86 8.56
CA LYS A 214 -36.45 -33.47 8.98
C LYS A 214 -37.50 -34.01 8.00
N GLU A 215 -37.26 -33.88 6.70
CA GLU A 215 -38.16 -34.39 5.65
C GLU A 215 -38.26 -35.93 5.64
N LYS A 216 -37.19 -36.64 6.05
CA LYS A 216 -37.22 -38.11 6.22
C LYS A 216 -37.96 -38.59 7.47
N LYS A 217 -38.28 -37.71 8.42
CA LYS A 217 -38.98 -38.05 9.67
C LYS A 217 -40.48 -37.73 9.60
N GLU A 218 -40.91 -37.02 8.55
CA GLU A 218 -42.29 -36.64 8.26
C GLU A 218 -42.92 -37.47 7.12
N LYS A 219 -42.21 -38.52 6.65
CA LYS A 219 -42.72 -39.61 5.81
C LYS A 219 -42.65 -40.92 6.58
#